data_AF-A0AAJ0L8V8-F1
#
_entry.id   AF-A0AAJ0L8V8-F1
#
_cell.length_a   1.000
_cell.length_b   1.000
_cell.length_c   1.000
_cell.angle_alpha   90.00
_cell.angle_beta   90.00
_cell.angle_gamma   90.00
#
_symmetry.space_group_name_H-M   'P 1'
#
loop_
_entity.id
_entity.type
_entity.pdbx_description
1 polymer ?
#
loop_
_entity_poly.entity_id
_entity_poly.type
_entity_poly.pdbx_seq_one_letter_code
_entity_poly.pdbx_strand_id
1 'polypeptide(L)'
;MDPGVANMIDTYLKNLTKVLGVGAGFATIPLLLSLASLQPPWPPAIGYVSAGLVMISALLAWEWTRAARRSDRRRWIITGLLLSLVGLAVYLVFYSMFVETIPGSDVRLILGYRCTADALLVYQAACPDLPRDALRDAEWEPALLWTRASITVVRLLLTFAWLSFVAGLIISTGAVIAGRQFGLKKAASVKVRRKQS
;
A
#
# COMPACT_ATOMS: atom_id res chain seq x y z
N MET A 1 -15.68 4.80 37.23
CA MET A 1 -15.55 4.08 35.95
C MET A 1 -16.58 2.96 35.97
N ASP A 2 -17.48 2.95 34.99
CA ASP A 2 -18.63 2.06 34.96
C ASP A 2 -18.19 0.60 34.67
N PRO A 3 -18.56 -0.41 35.48
CA PRO A 3 -18.16 -1.80 35.26
C PRO A 3 -18.62 -2.37 33.91
N GLY A 4 -19.66 -1.78 33.30
CA GLY A 4 -20.11 -2.13 31.95
C GLY A 4 -19.11 -1.77 30.85
N VAL A 5 -18.39 -0.64 30.99
CA VAL A 5 -17.39 -0.19 30.00
C VAL A 5 -16.15 -1.07 30.04
N ALA A 6 -15.72 -1.49 31.24
CA ALA A 6 -14.59 -2.39 31.42
C ALA A 6 -14.83 -3.75 30.74
N ASN A 7 -16.00 -4.35 30.94
CA ASN A 7 -16.35 -5.64 30.32
C ASN A 7 -16.48 -5.58 28.79
N MET A 8 -16.94 -4.44 28.25
CA MET A 8 -17.03 -4.24 26.80
C MET A 8 -15.64 -4.14 26.16
N ILE A 9 -14.71 -3.42 26.79
CA ILE A 9 -13.31 -3.30 26.34
C ILE A 9 -12.61 -4.66 26.40
N ASP A 10 -12.81 -5.42 27.47
CA ASP A 10 -12.19 -6.75 27.64
C ASP A 10 -12.67 -7.77 26.60
N THR A 11 -13.95 -7.68 26.25
CA THR A 11 -14.53 -8.53 25.19
C THR A 11 -14.01 -8.12 23.82
N TYR A 12 -13.82 -6.82 23.57
CA TYR A 12 -13.19 -6.32 22.35
C TYR A 12 -11.74 -6.79 22.24
N LEU A 13 -10.93 -6.65 23.31
CA LEU A 13 -9.53 -7.06 23.34
C LEU A 13 -9.34 -8.58 23.17
N LYS A 14 -10.19 -9.41 23.80
CA LYS A 14 -10.17 -10.87 23.62
C LYS A 14 -10.54 -11.31 22.20
N ASN A 15 -11.42 -10.58 21.53
CA ASN A 15 -11.77 -10.86 20.13
C ASN A 15 -10.70 -10.31 19.17
N LEU A 16 -10.11 -9.15 19.48
CA LEU A 16 -9.02 -8.56 18.73
C LEU A 16 -7.78 -9.48 18.76
N THR A 17 -7.42 -10.00 19.94
CA THR A 17 -6.30 -10.94 20.12
C THR A 17 -6.54 -12.31 19.49
N LYS A 18 -7.79 -12.77 19.42
CA LYS A 18 -8.16 -13.97 18.64
C LYS A 18 -8.06 -13.75 17.12
N VAL A 19 -8.39 -12.55 16.63
CA VAL A 19 -8.27 -12.18 15.20
C VAL A 19 -6.81 -11.87 14.82
N LEU A 20 -6.06 -11.27 15.74
CA LEU A 20 -4.62 -10.97 15.66
C LEU A 20 -3.74 -12.07 16.28
N GLY A 21 -4.21 -13.32 16.30
CA GLY A 21 -3.55 -14.46 16.92
C GLY A 21 -2.02 -14.34 16.87
N VAL A 22 -1.43 -14.29 18.07
CA VAL A 22 -0.07 -13.90 18.52
C VAL A 22 1.12 -14.03 17.53
N GLY A 23 1.03 -14.80 16.46
CA GLY A 23 2.03 -14.83 15.38
C GLY A 23 1.90 -13.73 14.31
N ALA A 24 0.69 -13.18 14.08
CA ALA A 24 0.50 -12.17 13.02
C ALA A 24 1.01 -10.78 13.44
N GLY A 25 0.80 -10.38 14.71
CA GLY A 25 1.22 -9.06 15.21
C GLY A 25 2.74 -8.86 15.23
N PHE A 26 3.51 -9.90 15.58
CA PHE A 26 4.97 -9.82 15.59
C PHE A 26 5.60 -9.94 14.21
N ALA A 27 4.99 -10.66 13.27
CA ALA A 27 5.43 -10.65 11.87
C ALA A 27 5.10 -9.32 11.18
N THR A 28 4.04 -8.63 11.61
CA THR A 28 3.71 -7.32 11.03
C THR A 28 4.66 -6.21 11.43
N ILE A 29 5.35 -6.28 12.57
CA ILE A 29 6.30 -5.23 12.98
C ILE A 29 7.48 -5.09 12.01
N PRO A 30 8.27 -6.14 11.70
CA PRO A 30 9.33 -6.04 10.70
C PRO A 30 8.78 -5.81 9.29
N LEU A 31 7.57 -6.31 8.99
CA LEU A 31 6.91 -6.00 7.73
C LEU A 31 6.57 -4.50 7.62
N LEU A 32 6.08 -3.88 8.69
CA LEU A 32 5.73 -2.45 8.73
C LEU A 32 7.00 -1.58 8.74
N LEU A 33 8.05 -2.00 9.43
CA LEU A 33 9.36 -1.32 9.41
C LEU A 33 10.01 -1.39 8.02
N SER A 34 10.00 -2.56 7.38
CA SER A 34 10.48 -2.71 6.01
C SER A 34 9.61 -1.94 5.02
N LEU A 35 8.28 -1.91 5.20
CA LEU A 35 7.38 -1.08 4.40
C LEU A 35 7.58 0.41 4.62
N ALA A 36 7.92 0.85 5.84
CA ALA A 36 8.24 2.25 6.11
C ALA A 36 9.49 2.67 5.33
N SER A 37 10.49 1.78 5.26
CA SER A 37 11.65 2.00 4.39
C SER A 37 11.31 1.93 2.90
N LEU A 38 10.25 1.25 2.50
CA LEU A 38 9.84 1.12 1.10
C LEU A 38 8.82 2.18 0.67
N GLN A 39 8.34 3.02 1.59
CA GLN A 39 7.34 4.03 1.33
C GLN A 39 7.89 5.06 0.33
N PRO A 40 7.10 5.50 -0.66
CA PRO A 40 7.59 6.48 -1.61
C PRO A 40 7.91 7.78 -0.88
N PRO A 41 9.04 8.43 -1.24
CA PRO A 41 9.50 9.64 -0.54
C PRO A 41 8.59 10.84 -0.78
N TRP A 42 7.77 10.80 -1.83
CA TRP A 42 6.81 11.82 -2.16
C TRP A 42 5.45 11.20 -2.51
N PRO A 43 4.32 11.77 -2.04
CA PRO A 43 4.22 12.88 -1.09
C PRO A 43 4.51 12.43 0.36
N PRO A 44 5.01 13.33 1.24
CA PRO A 44 5.30 12.97 2.64
C PRO A 44 4.04 12.49 3.39
N ALA A 45 2.86 12.95 2.96
CA ALA A 45 1.58 12.56 3.51
C ALA A 45 1.03 11.23 2.96
N ILE A 46 1.76 10.51 2.10
CA ILE A 46 1.21 9.30 1.45
C ILE A 46 0.83 8.21 2.47
N GLY A 47 1.50 8.16 3.62
CA GLY A 47 1.15 7.26 4.72
C GLY A 47 -0.25 7.55 5.30
N TYR A 48 -0.62 8.82 5.40
CA TYR A 48 -1.98 9.20 5.83
C TYR A 48 -3.01 8.90 4.76
N VAL A 49 -2.67 9.08 3.48
CA VAL A 49 -3.54 8.76 2.35
C VAL A 49 -3.79 7.26 2.26
N SER A 50 -2.75 6.44 2.41
CA SER A 50 -2.89 4.98 2.43
C SER A 50 -3.69 4.52 3.65
N ALA A 51 -3.47 5.09 4.83
CA ALA A 51 -4.27 4.80 6.02
C ALA A 51 -5.75 5.16 5.83
N GLY A 52 -6.05 6.34 5.26
CA GLY A 52 -7.41 6.75 4.91
C GLY A 52 -8.07 5.81 3.91
N LEU A 53 -7.32 5.39 2.88
CA LEU A 53 -7.78 4.39 1.91
C LEU A 53 -8.09 3.05 2.57
N VAL A 54 -7.21 2.57 3.45
CA VAL A 54 -7.43 1.33 4.23
C VAL A 54 -8.68 1.45 5.10
N MET A 55 -8.94 2.62 5.70
CA MET A 55 -10.14 2.84 6.51
C MET A 55 -11.43 2.86 5.67
N ILE A 56 -11.47 3.62 4.56
CA ILE A 56 -12.61 3.69 3.65
C ILE A 56 -12.93 2.31 3.08
N SER A 57 -11.90 1.60 2.67
CA SER A 57 -12.03 0.28 2.05
C SER A 57 -12.43 -0.80 3.06
N ALA A 58 -12.06 -0.68 4.34
CA ALA A 58 -12.60 -1.53 5.40
C ALA A 58 -14.12 -1.32 5.57
N LEU A 59 -14.60 -0.07 5.50
CA LEU A 59 -16.03 0.23 5.50
C LEU A 59 -16.75 -0.32 4.27
N LEU A 60 -16.16 -0.16 3.08
CA LEU A 60 -16.72 -0.74 1.85
C LEU A 60 -16.74 -2.26 1.91
N ALA A 61 -15.67 -2.89 2.41
CA ALA A 61 -15.62 -4.33 2.60
C ALA A 61 -16.72 -4.78 3.56
N TRP A 62 -16.96 -4.06 4.65
CA TRP A 62 -18.05 -4.33 5.59
C TRP A 62 -19.40 -4.34 4.90
N GLU A 63 -19.75 -3.32 4.11
CA GLU A 63 -21.03 -3.31 3.40
C GLU A 63 -21.10 -4.37 2.31
N TRP A 64 -19.99 -4.61 1.61
CA TRP A 64 -19.90 -5.66 0.60
C TRP A 64 -20.15 -7.06 1.21
N THR A 65 -19.71 -7.29 2.45
CA THR A 65 -19.96 -8.56 3.16
C THR A 65 -21.44 -8.87 3.36
N ARG A 66 -22.34 -7.88 3.29
CA ARG A 66 -23.78 -8.10 3.46
C ARG A 66 -24.46 -8.52 2.16
N ALA A 67 -23.95 -8.07 1.01
CA ALA A 67 -24.62 -8.22 -0.29
C ALA A 67 -24.05 -9.32 -1.20
N ALA A 68 -22.81 -9.76 -1.00
CA ALA A 68 -22.09 -10.53 -2.03
C ALA A 68 -22.44 -12.02 -2.14
N ARG A 69 -22.63 -12.48 -3.39
CA ARG A 69 -22.75 -13.90 -3.76
C ARG A 69 -21.39 -14.62 -3.71
N ARG A 70 -21.42 -15.92 -3.41
CA ARG A 70 -20.22 -16.76 -3.19
C ARG A 70 -19.34 -16.91 -4.44
N SER A 71 -19.92 -16.82 -5.65
CA SER A 71 -19.22 -16.94 -6.93
C SER A 71 -18.29 -15.77 -7.21
N ASP A 72 -18.72 -14.55 -6.88
CA ASP A 72 -18.00 -13.33 -7.25
C ASP A 72 -16.76 -13.15 -6.38
N ARG A 73 -16.80 -13.68 -5.15
CA ARG A 73 -15.71 -13.61 -4.19
C ARG A 73 -14.38 -14.15 -4.71
N ARG A 74 -14.38 -15.31 -5.39
CA ARG A 74 -13.14 -15.90 -5.93
C ARG A 74 -12.53 -14.99 -7.00
N ARG A 75 -13.35 -14.38 -7.85
CA ARG A 75 -12.91 -13.42 -8.87
C ARG A 75 -12.30 -12.19 -8.24
N TRP A 76 -12.93 -11.62 -7.21
CA TRP A 76 -12.39 -10.45 -6.48
C TRP A 76 -11.08 -10.74 -5.77
N ILE A 77 -10.92 -11.91 -5.14
CA ILE A 77 -9.64 -12.30 -4.52
C ILE A 77 -8.53 -12.37 -5.56
N ILE A 78 -8.77 -13.06 -6.68
CA ILE A 78 -7.77 -13.21 -7.75
C ILE A 78 -7.44 -11.85 -8.36
N THR A 79 -8.46 -11.04 -8.66
CA THR A 79 -8.28 -9.71 -9.25
C THR A 79 -7.51 -8.77 -8.31
N GLY A 80 -7.84 -8.77 -7.02
CA GLY A 80 -7.13 -7.99 -6.01
C GLY A 80 -5.66 -8.43 -5.86
N LEU A 81 -5.40 -9.74 -5.83
CA LEU A 81 -4.03 -10.27 -5.78
C LEU A 81 -3.22 -9.90 -7.02
N LEU A 82 -3.78 -10.05 -8.21
CA LEU A 82 -3.12 -9.66 -9.45
C LEU A 82 -2.83 -8.16 -9.49
N LEU A 83 -3.81 -7.33 -9.10
CA LEU A 83 -3.63 -5.88 -9.02
C LEU A 83 -2.52 -5.50 -8.02
N SER A 84 -2.46 -6.17 -6.86
CA SER A 84 -1.37 -5.98 -5.91
C SER A 84 -0.01 -6.36 -6.48
N LEU A 85 0.10 -7.54 -7.08
CA LEU A 85 1.39 -8.02 -7.62
C LEU A 85 1.88 -7.13 -8.76
N VAL A 86 0.99 -6.76 -9.69
CA VAL A 86 1.32 -5.87 -10.80
C VAL A 86 1.67 -4.47 -10.28
N GLY A 87 0.88 -3.92 -9.36
CA GLY A 87 1.14 -2.61 -8.77
C GLY A 87 2.49 -2.57 -8.04
N LEU A 88 2.82 -3.62 -7.27
CA LEU A 88 4.10 -3.73 -6.57
C LEU A 88 5.27 -3.88 -7.55
N ALA A 89 5.14 -4.72 -8.57
CA ALA A 89 6.19 -4.92 -9.57
C ALA A 89 6.48 -3.62 -10.33
N VAL A 90 5.42 -2.93 -10.79
CA VAL A 90 5.55 -1.62 -11.43
C VAL A 90 6.21 -0.62 -10.49
N TYR A 91 5.74 -0.55 -9.23
CA TYR A 91 6.34 0.34 -8.22
C TYR A 91 7.84 0.08 -8.05
N LEU A 92 8.26 -1.18 -7.89
CA LEU A 92 9.66 -1.53 -7.68
C LEU A 92 10.54 -1.20 -8.90
N VAL A 93 10.03 -1.41 -10.13
CA VAL A 93 10.74 -1.03 -11.35
C VAL A 93 10.96 0.48 -11.41
N PHE A 94 9.89 1.28 -11.23
CA PHE A 94 10.01 2.74 -11.24
C PHE A 94 10.86 3.25 -10.08
N TYR A 95 10.76 2.62 -8.91
CA TYR A 95 11.57 2.96 -7.75
C TYR A 95 13.05 2.74 -8.05
N SER A 96 13.41 1.58 -8.61
CA SER A 96 14.79 1.26 -8.97
C SER A 96 15.37 2.15 -10.06
N MET A 97 14.55 2.65 -10.98
CA MET A 97 15.03 3.47 -12.10
C MET A 97 15.08 4.96 -11.79
N PHE A 98 14.21 5.46 -10.91
CA PHE A 98 14.01 6.90 -10.71
C PHE A 98 14.18 7.38 -9.28
N VAL A 99 14.44 6.51 -8.30
CA VAL A 99 14.65 6.93 -6.91
C VAL A 99 16.09 6.68 -6.52
N GLU A 100 16.78 7.74 -6.09
CA GLU A 100 18.17 7.65 -5.68
C GLU A 100 18.40 8.30 -4.32
N THR A 101 19.32 7.75 -3.53
CA THR A 101 19.63 8.24 -2.18
C THR A 101 20.86 9.14 -2.20
N ILE A 102 20.83 10.23 -1.41
CA ILE A 102 22.00 11.07 -1.23
C ILE A 102 22.97 10.35 -0.27
N PRO A 103 24.25 10.14 -0.64
CA PRO A 103 25.21 9.46 0.21
C PRO A 103 25.38 10.20 1.55
N GLY A 104 25.25 9.48 2.66
CA GLY A 104 25.35 10.05 4.01
C GLY A 104 24.07 10.69 4.55
N SER A 105 22.95 10.60 3.82
CA SER A 105 21.63 11.03 4.33
C SER A 105 20.52 10.03 3.98
N ASP A 106 19.41 10.08 4.71
CA ASP A 106 18.21 9.29 4.41
C ASP A 106 17.28 9.97 3.37
N VAL A 107 17.74 11.07 2.77
CA VAL A 107 16.95 11.83 1.80
C VAL A 107 16.99 11.10 0.45
N ARG A 108 15.79 10.83 -0.08
CA ARG A 108 15.58 10.17 -1.37
C ARG A 108 15.14 11.20 -2.38
N LEU A 109 15.83 11.25 -3.49
CA LEU A 109 15.56 12.11 -4.63
C LEU A 109 14.80 11.32 -5.69
N ILE A 110 13.94 12.01 -6.41
CA ILE A 110 13.19 11.45 -7.53
C ILE A 110 13.70 12.10 -8.80
N LEU A 111 14.23 11.28 -9.69
CA LEU A 111 14.80 11.65 -10.97
C LEU A 111 13.68 11.84 -12.01
N GLY A 112 13.93 12.72 -12.97
CA GLY A 112 13.06 12.90 -14.13
C GLY A 112 13.51 12.06 -15.32
N TYR A 113 12.69 12.02 -16.36
CA TYR A 113 13.04 11.37 -17.64
C TYR A 113 13.30 12.37 -18.78
N ARG A 114 13.12 13.68 -18.55
CA ARG A 114 13.45 14.74 -19.51
C ARG A 114 14.35 15.78 -18.88
N CYS A 115 15.54 15.96 -19.46
CA CYS A 115 16.50 16.98 -19.07
C CYS A 115 16.03 18.39 -19.41
N THR A 116 16.56 19.38 -18.68
CA THR A 116 16.44 20.80 -19.02
C THR A 116 17.31 21.15 -20.24
N ALA A 117 17.04 22.29 -20.88
CA ALA A 117 17.84 22.74 -22.02
C ALA A 117 19.30 22.99 -21.63
N ASP A 118 19.52 23.56 -20.44
CA ASP A 118 20.86 23.86 -19.92
C ASP A 118 21.64 22.57 -19.60
N ALA A 119 21.00 21.59 -18.95
CA ALA A 119 21.62 20.29 -18.69
C ALA A 119 21.94 19.53 -19.98
N LEU A 120 21.11 19.67 -21.02
CA LEU A 120 21.33 19.04 -22.31
C LEU A 120 22.54 19.63 -23.06
N LEU A 121 22.87 20.91 -22.84
CA LEU A 121 24.09 21.52 -23.41
C LEU A 121 25.36 20.91 -22.81
N VAL A 122 25.36 20.62 -21.51
CA VAL A 122 26.52 20.09 -20.78
C VAL A 122 26.65 18.57 -20.93
N TYR A 123 25.54 17.83 -20.78
CA TYR A 123 25.56 16.37 -20.67
C TYR A 123 25.05 15.64 -21.93
N GLN A 124 24.53 16.35 -22.94
CA GLN A 124 24.11 15.87 -24.27
C GLN A 124 23.60 14.43 -24.34
N ALA A 125 24.49 13.45 -24.55
CA ALA A 125 24.16 12.04 -24.77
C ALA A 125 23.86 11.24 -23.48
N ALA A 126 24.22 11.76 -22.31
CA ALA A 126 23.97 11.10 -21.02
C ALA A 126 22.55 11.36 -20.47
N CYS A 127 21.74 12.17 -21.14
CA CYS A 127 20.34 12.37 -20.76
C CYS A 127 19.46 11.21 -21.25
N PRO A 128 18.58 10.61 -20.41
CA PRO A 128 18.23 10.98 -19.02
C PRO A 128 19.05 10.28 -17.92
N ASP A 129 19.93 9.35 -18.28
CA ASP A 129 20.69 8.49 -17.36
C ASP A 129 22.01 9.16 -16.93
N LEU A 130 21.90 10.24 -16.15
CA LEU A 130 23.06 11.01 -15.71
C LEU A 130 23.86 10.27 -14.62
N PRO A 131 25.20 10.34 -14.66
CA PRO A 131 26.02 9.76 -13.59
C PRO A 131 25.79 10.49 -12.27
N ARG A 132 26.04 9.78 -11.17
CA ARG A 132 25.85 10.30 -9.80
C ARG A 132 26.68 11.56 -9.51
N ASP A 133 27.81 11.72 -10.19
CA ASP A 133 28.66 12.91 -10.06
C ASP A 133 27.97 14.17 -10.59
N ALA A 134 27.13 14.06 -11.63
CA ALA A 134 26.37 15.21 -12.15
C ALA A 134 25.30 15.70 -11.15
N LEU A 135 24.72 14.78 -10.36
CA LEU A 135 23.82 15.13 -9.24
C LEU A 135 24.58 15.88 -8.14
N ARG A 136 25.84 15.51 -7.89
CA ARG A 136 26.69 16.19 -6.90
C ARG A 136 27.07 17.60 -7.36
N ASP A 137 27.38 17.78 -8.64
CA ASP A 137 27.70 19.09 -9.23
C ASP A 137 26.50 20.04 -9.21
N ALA A 138 25.28 19.50 -9.32
CA ALA A 138 24.03 20.25 -9.22
C ALA A 138 23.51 20.40 -7.76
N GLU A 139 24.38 20.28 -6.76
CA GLU A 139 24.04 20.38 -5.32
C GLU A 139 22.86 19.48 -4.90
N TRP A 140 22.68 18.34 -5.57
CA TRP A 140 21.57 17.40 -5.36
C TRP A 140 20.17 17.99 -5.65
N GLU A 141 20.09 19.05 -6.46
CA GLU A 141 18.82 19.63 -6.91
C GLU A 141 18.35 19.02 -8.25
N PRO A 142 17.42 18.05 -8.25
CA PRO A 142 16.96 17.41 -9.49
C PRO A 142 16.23 18.37 -10.43
N ALA A 143 15.75 19.51 -9.94
CA ALA A 143 15.06 20.50 -10.77
C ALA A 143 15.98 21.29 -11.71
N LEU A 144 17.30 21.28 -11.46
CA LEU A 144 18.31 21.89 -12.34
C LEU A 144 18.61 20.98 -13.54
N LEU A 145 18.67 19.67 -13.29
CA LEU A 145 19.01 18.66 -14.29
C LEU A 145 17.79 18.22 -15.12
N TRP A 146 16.64 18.01 -14.47
CA TRP A 146 15.42 17.55 -15.11
C TRP A 146 14.27 18.55 -15.03
N THR A 147 13.41 18.50 -16.04
CA THR A 147 12.20 19.33 -16.09
C THR A 147 11.24 18.96 -14.96
N ARG A 148 10.66 19.98 -14.31
CA ARG A 148 9.66 19.81 -13.24
C ARG A 148 8.47 18.95 -13.67
N ALA A 149 8.05 19.06 -14.93
CA ALA A 149 6.97 18.25 -15.49
C ALA A 149 7.32 16.76 -15.49
N SER A 150 8.54 16.40 -15.90
CA SER A 150 8.97 15.00 -15.92
C SER A 150 9.04 14.39 -14.52
N ILE A 151 9.60 15.13 -13.55
CA ILE A 151 9.66 14.71 -12.15
C ILE A 151 8.24 14.52 -11.58
N THR A 152 7.32 15.41 -11.91
CA THR A 152 5.93 15.33 -11.45
C THR A 152 5.22 14.09 -11.99
N VAL A 153 5.44 13.75 -13.26
CA VAL A 153 4.87 12.53 -13.87
C VAL A 153 5.42 11.28 -13.18
N VAL A 154 6.73 11.19 -12.94
CA VAL A 154 7.33 10.05 -12.23
C VAL A 154 6.77 9.92 -10.81
N ARG A 155 6.65 11.04 -10.09
CA ARG A 155 6.01 11.11 -8.76
C ARG A 155 4.59 10.56 -8.77
N LEU A 156 3.79 10.96 -9.75
CA LEU A 156 2.42 10.48 -9.90
C LEU A 156 2.38 8.99 -10.24
N LEU A 157 3.27 8.50 -11.10
CA LEU A 157 3.36 7.08 -11.45
C LEU A 157 3.74 6.21 -10.24
N LEU A 158 4.75 6.61 -9.47
CA LEU A 158 5.13 5.93 -8.21
C LEU A 158 3.97 5.91 -7.22
N THR A 159 3.30 7.05 -7.04
CA THR A 159 2.14 7.17 -6.16
C THR A 159 1.00 6.27 -6.63
N PHE A 160 0.67 6.29 -7.92
CA PHE A 160 -0.42 5.49 -8.49
C PHE A 160 -0.14 3.99 -8.41
N ALA A 161 1.10 3.57 -8.69
CA ALA A 161 1.52 2.18 -8.55
C ALA A 161 1.41 1.71 -7.09
N TRP A 162 1.85 2.53 -6.13
CA TRP A 162 1.71 2.26 -4.70
C TRP A 162 0.24 2.16 -4.26
N LEU A 163 -0.61 3.10 -4.67
CA LEU A 163 -2.02 3.08 -4.35
C LEU A 163 -2.73 1.88 -4.97
N SER A 164 -2.35 1.48 -6.19
CA SER A 164 -2.87 0.27 -6.84
C SER A 164 -2.49 -0.99 -6.06
N PHE A 165 -1.24 -1.06 -5.58
CA PHE A 165 -0.78 -2.13 -4.71
C PHE A 165 -1.63 -2.24 -3.43
N VAL A 166 -1.79 -1.11 -2.72
CA VAL A 166 -2.59 -1.02 -1.50
C VAL A 166 -4.05 -1.37 -1.75
N ALA A 167 -4.65 -0.85 -2.82
CA ALA A 167 -6.04 -1.13 -3.19
C ALA A 167 -6.26 -2.63 -3.44
N GLY A 168 -5.36 -3.29 -4.19
CA GLY A 168 -5.43 -4.74 -4.42
C GLY A 168 -5.36 -5.55 -3.12
N LEU A 169 -4.53 -5.10 -2.15
CA LEU A 169 -4.40 -5.77 -0.87
C LEU A 169 -5.69 -5.66 -0.08
N ILE A 170 -6.34 -4.49 -0.11
CA ILE A 170 -7.60 -4.34 0.59
C ILE A 170 -8.70 -5.18 -0.08
N ILE A 171 -8.81 -5.15 -1.42
CA ILE A 171 -9.83 -5.92 -2.14
C ILE A 171 -9.71 -7.41 -1.83
N SER A 172 -8.49 -7.96 -1.90
CA SER A 172 -8.24 -9.37 -1.62
C SER A 172 -8.51 -9.73 -0.15
N THR A 173 -8.06 -8.91 0.80
CA THR A 173 -8.26 -9.14 2.23
C THR A 173 -9.73 -9.01 2.63
N GLY A 174 -10.41 -7.96 2.15
CA GLY A 174 -11.84 -7.74 2.36
C GLY A 174 -12.68 -8.90 1.84
N ALA A 175 -12.37 -9.41 0.63
CA ALA A 175 -13.04 -10.56 0.06
C ALA A 175 -12.82 -11.86 0.88
N VAL A 176 -11.63 -12.06 1.47
CA VAL A 176 -11.35 -13.20 2.35
C VAL A 176 -12.13 -13.12 3.66
N ILE A 177 -12.13 -11.95 4.31
CA ILE A 177 -12.82 -11.73 5.59
C ILE A 177 -14.34 -11.90 5.42
N ALA A 178 -14.91 -11.31 4.37
CA ALA A 178 -16.31 -11.49 3.99
C ALA A 178 -16.68 -12.98 3.89
N GLY A 179 -15.79 -13.78 3.32
CA GLY A 179 -16.01 -15.21 3.14
C GLY A 179 -16.11 -16.01 4.45
N ARG A 180 -15.42 -15.58 5.51
CA ARG A 180 -15.41 -16.29 6.81
C ARG A 180 -16.71 -16.07 7.59
N GLN A 181 -17.26 -14.84 7.59
CA GLN A 181 -18.47 -14.53 8.35
C GLN A 181 -19.71 -15.30 7.87
N PHE A 182 -19.84 -15.51 6.55
CA PHE A 182 -20.94 -16.33 6.00
C PHE A 182 -20.85 -17.80 6.39
N GLY A 183 -19.64 -18.36 6.50
CA GLY A 183 -19.43 -19.75 6.93
C GLY A 183 -19.96 -19.99 8.35
N LEU A 184 -19.69 -19.05 9.27
CA LEU A 184 -20.14 -19.12 10.66
C LEU A 184 -21.66 -19.01 10.79
N LYS A 185 -22.30 -18.07 10.07
CA LYS A 185 -23.78 -17.94 10.06
C LYS A 185 -24.45 -19.22 9.56
N LYS A 186 -23.91 -19.83 8.49
CA LYS A 186 -24.47 -21.07 7.93
C LYS A 186 -24.34 -22.24 8.91
N ALA A 187 -23.17 -22.41 9.53
CA ALA A 187 -22.96 -23.45 10.55
C ALA A 187 -23.88 -23.29 11.77
N ALA A 188 -24.10 -22.05 12.23
CA ALA A 188 -25.04 -21.76 13.31
C ALA A 188 -26.48 -22.13 12.94
N SER A 189 -26.94 -21.77 11.73
CA SER A 189 -28.30 -22.09 11.26
C SER A 189 -28.55 -23.61 11.14
N VAL A 190 -27.54 -24.39 10.70
CA VAL A 190 -27.63 -25.85 10.61
C VAL A 190 -27.72 -26.49 11.99
N LYS A 191 -26.97 -25.98 12.97
CA LYS A 191 -26.95 -26.50 14.35
C LYS A 191 -28.28 -26.26 15.08
N VAL A 192 -28.95 -25.13 14.82
CA VAL A 192 -30.29 -24.84 15.35
C VAL A 192 -31.33 -25.81 14.78
N ARG A 193 -31.30 -26.05 13.45
CA ARG A 193 -32.24 -26.97 12.79
C ARG A 193 -32.12 -28.42 13.30
N ARG A 194 -30.89 -28.87 13.59
CA ARG A 194 -30.61 -30.21 14.15
C ARG A 194 -31.06 -30.40 15.60
N LYS A 195 -31.27 -29.32 16.35
CA LYS A 195 -31.79 -29.39 17.74
C LYS A 195 -33.32 -29.44 17.81
N GLN A 196 -34.01 -29.17 16.70
CA GLN A 196 -35.47 -29.15 16.62
C GLN A 196 -36.05 -30.42 15.99
N SER A 197 -35.20 -31.33 15.50
CA SER A 197 -35.54 -32.69 15.04
C SER A 197 -35.14 -33.70 16.11
#